data_AF-U2PB12-F1
#
_entry.id   AF-U2PB12-F1
#
_cell.length_a   1.000
_cell.length_b   1.000
_cell.length_c   1.000
_cell.angle_alpha   90.00
_cell.angle_beta   90.00
_cell.angle_gamma   90.00
#
_symmetry.space_group_name_H-M   'P 1'
#
loop_
_entity.id
_entity.type
_entity.pdbx_description
1 polymer ?
#
loop_
_entity_poly.entity_id
_entity_poly.type
_entity_poly.pdbx_seq_one_letter_code
_entity_poly.pdbx_strand_id
1 'polypeptide(L)'
;MMSKGDEAGMYKSGENETFDGYNIPVALAAKIMGKDQQYIRQGLVQGILPIGTAFKREGSKHYDYYISPKLFYEFTGYKIDNCQ
;
A
#
# COMPACT_ATOMS: atom_id res chain seq x y z
N MET A 1 15.53 -50.76 15.01
CA MET A 1 15.37 -49.88 13.83
C MET A 1 14.50 -48.72 14.27
N MET A 2 15.08 -47.53 14.48
CA MET A 2 14.30 -46.32 14.72
C MET A 2 14.06 -45.67 13.35
N SER A 3 12.84 -45.79 12.83
CA SER A 3 12.41 -44.99 11.69
C SER A 3 12.02 -43.61 12.20
N LYS A 4 12.84 -42.61 11.90
CA LYS A 4 12.43 -41.20 11.89
C LYS A 4 11.72 -40.92 10.57
N GLY A 5 10.61 -40.21 10.65
CA GLY A 5 9.85 -39.75 9.50
C GLY A 5 8.75 -38.79 9.93
N ASP A 6 9.14 -37.72 10.64
CA ASP A 6 8.31 -36.54 10.83
C ASP A 6 8.29 -35.77 9.50
N GLU A 7 7.16 -35.76 8.79
CA GLU A 7 6.93 -34.82 7.67
C GLU A 7 5.71 -33.95 7.98
N ALA A 8 5.83 -33.15 9.04
CA ALA A 8 5.03 -31.96 9.24
C ALA A 8 5.89 -30.74 8.88
N GLY A 9 5.77 -30.23 7.66
CA GLY A 9 6.40 -28.96 7.32
C GLY A 9 6.65 -28.73 5.85
N MET A 10 5.66 -28.17 5.15
CA MET A 10 5.92 -27.24 4.05
C MET A 10 4.86 -26.13 4.11
N TYR A 11 4.97 -25.27 5.12
CA TYR A 11 4.43 -23.92 5.01
C TYR A 11 5.24 -23.25 3.90
N LYS A 12 4.61 -23.04 2.75
CA LYS A 12 5.16 -22.22 1.67
C LYS A 12 5.41 -20.83 2.27
N SER A 13 6.65 -20.56 2.69
CA SER A 13 7.12 -19.20 2.97
C SER A 13 7.12 -18.47 1.63
N GLY A 14 5.95 -17.94 1.25
CA GLY A 14 5.85 -16.95 0.19
C GLY A 14 6.86 -15.86 0.49
N GLU A 15 7.68 -15.57 -0.50
CA GLU A 15 8.82 -14.67 -0.43
C GLU A 15 8.45 -13.37 0.31
N ASN A 16 9.31 -12.92 1.23
CA ASN A 16 9.11 -11.70 2.00
C ASN A 16 9.04 -10.52 1.01
N GLU A 17 7.85 -10.18 0.52
CA GLU A 17 7.63 -8.96 -0.23
C GLU A 17 7.90 -7.79 0.71
N THR A 18 9.09 -7.21 0.58
CA THR A 18 9.52 -6.09 1.41
C THR A 18 8.94 -4.82 0.82
N PHE A 19 7.89 -4.32 1.46
CA PHE A 19 7.46 -2.94 1.25
C PHE A 19 8.41 -2.04 2.05
N ASP A 20 8.94 -1.02 1.39
CA ASP A 20 9.88 -0.06 1.99
C ASP A 20 9.24 0.79 3.10
N GLY A 21 7.90 0.80 3.17
CA GLY A 21 7.10 1.53 4.14
C GLY A 21 6.98 3.03 3.85
N TYR A 22 7.60 3.52 2.77
CA TYR A 22 7.54 4.93 2.42
C TYR A 22 6.19 5.31 1.82
N ASN A 23 5.84 6.58 1.92
CA ASN A 23 4.60 7.11 1.37
C ASN A 23 4.63 7.09 -0.17
N ILE A 24 3.58 6.55 -0.81
CA ILE A 24 3.39 6.72 -2.25
C ILE A 24 2.92 8.15 -2.53
N PRO A 25 3.59 8.92 -3.41
CA PRO A 25 3.12 10.23 -3.82
C PRO A 25 1.75 10.16 -4.50
N VAL A 26 0.86 11.09 -4.19
CA VAL A 26 -0.48 11.19 -4.81
C VAL A 26 -0.41 11.20 -6.34
N ALA A 27 0.59 11.86 -6.92
CA ALA A 27 0.80 11.90 -8.36
C ALA A 27 1.11 10.52 -8.96
N LEU A 28 1.92 9.71 -8.26
CA LEU A 28 2.25 8.34 -8.69
C LEU A 28 1.03 7.43 -8.56
N ALA A 29 0.31 7.50 -7.44
CA ALA A 29 -0.92 6.75 -7.24
C ALA A 29 -1.96 7.05 -8.33
N ALA A 30 -2.16 8.33 -8.65
CA ALA A 30 -3.06 8.79 -9.71
C ALA A 30 -2.65 8.22 -11.09
N LYS A 31 -1.35 8.27 -11.42
CA LYS A 31 -0.80 7.72 -12.65
C LYS A 31 -1.06 6.21 -12.77
N ILE A 32 -0.80 5.45 -11.70
CA ILE A 32 -1.00 3.99 -11.68
C ILE A 32 -2.47 3.64 -11.83
N MET A 33 -3.36 4.37 -11.16
CA MET A 33 -4.81 4.12 -11.23
C MET A 33 -5.46 4.65 -12.52
N GLY A 34 -4.72 5.37 -13.37
CA GLY A 34 -5.29 6.03 -14.55
C GLY A 34 -6.35 7.09 -14.17
N LYS A 35 -6.15 7.76 -13.04
CA LYS A 35 -7.04 8.79 -12.50
C LYS A 35 -6.30 10.11 -12.36
N ASP A 36 -7.05 11.19 -12.14
CA ASP A 36 -6.45 12.47 -11.75
C ASP A 36 -6.08 12.50 -10.26
N GLN A 37 -5.24 13.45 -9.87
CA GLN A 37 -4.80 13.58 -8.47
C GLN A 37 -5.94 13.97 -7.53
N GLN A 38 -6.95 14.69 -8.01
CA GLN A 38 -8.06 15.13 -7.19
C GLN A 38 -8.96 13.96 -6.79
N TYR A 39 -9.14 12.98 -7.68
CA TYR A 39 -9.79 11.71 -7.36
C TYR A 39 -9.14 11.02 -6.15
N ILE A 40 -7.81 10.90 -6.14
CA ILE A 40 -7.06 10.32 -5.02
C ILE A 40 -7.25 11.14 -3.74
N ARG A 41 -7.09 12.47 -3.82
CA ARG A 41 -7.22 13.37 -2.66
C ARG A 41 -8.60 13.30 -2.05
N GLN A 42 -9.66 13.40 -2.86
CA GLN A 42 -11.04 13.37 -2.39
C GLN A 42 -11.41 11.99 -1.85
N GLY A 43 -10.98 10.91 -2.51
CA GLY A 43 -11.22 9.57 -2.04
C GLY A 43 -10.58 9.28 -0.68
N LEU A 44 -9.38 9.81 -0.42
CA LEU A 44 -8.72 9.71 0.89
C LEU A 44 -9.40 10.59 1.95
N VAL A 45 -9.80 11.82 1.61
CA VAL A 45 -10.51 12.73 2.54
C VAL A 45 -11.88 12.19 2.93
N GLN A 46 -12.59 11.56 1.99
CA GLN A 46 -13.90 10.96 2.23
C GLN A 46 -13.82 9.55 2.86
N GLY A 47 -12.64 8.95 2.95
CA GLY A 47 -12.44 7.60 3.46
C GLY A 47 -12.97 6.49 2.53
N ILE A 48 -13.21 6.80 1.25
CA ILE A 48 -13.74 5.85 0.25
C ILE A 48 -12.63 5.03 -0.39
N LEU A 49 -11.42 5.59 -0.51
CA LEU A 49 -10.25 4.87 -1.03
C LEU A 49 -9.50 4.20 0.13
N PRO A 50 -9.54 2.86 0.26
CA PRO A 50 -8.92 2.13 1.37
C PRO A 50 -7.41 1.91 1.16
N ILE A 51 -6.72 2.90 0.58
CA ILE A 51 -5.30 2.83 0.21
C ILE A 51 -4.40 3.62 1.17
N GLY A 52 -4.98 4.38 2.08
CA GLY A 52 -4.25 5.33 2.90
C GLY A 52 -5.15 6.25 3.73
N THR A 53 -4.59 7.39 4.12
CA THR A 53 -5.26 8.38 4.96
C THR A 53 -4.94 9.80 4.47
N ALA A 54 -5.91 10.70 4.66
CA ALA A 54 -5.70 12.13 4.57
C ALA A 54 -5.76 12.73 5.97
N PHE A 55 -4.74 13.47 6.35
CA PHE A 55 -4.65 14.17 7.63
C PHE A 55 -4.73 15.68 7.41
N LYS A 56 -5.61 16.34 8.17
CA LYS A 56 -5.71 17.81 8.16
C LYS A 56 -5.40 18.31 9.55
N ARG A 57 -4.38 19.16 9.66
CA ARG A 57 -4.09 19.88 10.91
C ARG A 57 -5.20 20.88 11.21
N GLU A 58 -5.53 21.03 12.48
CA GLU A 58 -6.48 22.05 12.92
C GLU A 58 -6.00 23.44 12.47
N GLY A 59 -6.91 24.25 11.91
CA GLY A 59 -6.60 25.58 11.37
C GLY A 59 -5.87 25.60 10.01
N SER A 60 -5.43 24.46 9.46
CA SER A 60 -4.77 24.41 8.15
C SER A 60 -5.77 24.34 6.99
N LYS A 61 -5.41 24.93 5.84
CA LYS A 61 -6.11 24.72 4.57
C LYS A 61 -5.56 23.52 3.78
N HIS A 62 -4.41 23.01 4.17
CA HIS A 62 -3.69 21.93 3.49
C HIS A 62 -3.91 20.58 4.17
N TYR A 63 -3.89 19.53 3.36
CA TYR A 63 -3.93 18.14 3.79
C TYR A 63 -2.57 17.50 3.58
N ASP A 64 -2.14 16.72 4.55
CA ASP A 64 -1.05 15.76 4.45
C ASP A 64 -1.66 14.41 4.01
N TYR A 65 -1.01 13.72 3.08
CA TYR A 65 -1.51 12.45 2.54
C TYR A 65 -0.50 11.35 2.80
N TYR A 66 -0.99 10.22 3.30
CA TYR A 66 -0.23 8.98 3.42
C TYR A 66 -0.94 7.90 2.61
N ILE A 67 -0.23 7.29 1.66
CA ILE A 67 -0.69 6.15 0.87
C ILE A 67 0.26 4.99 1.20
N SER A 68 -0.30 3.91 1.76
CA SER A 68 0.47 2.74 2.16
C SER A 68 0.82 1.90 0.94
N PRO A 69 2.10 1.57 0.70
CA PRO A 69 2.51 0.69 -0.39
C PRO A 69 1.79 -0.65 -0.39
N LYS A 70 1.61 -1.22 0.80
CA LYS A 70 0.91 -2.49 0.98
C LYS A 70 -0.57 -2.39 0.62
N LEU A 71 -1.30 -1.43 1.19
CA LEU A 71 -2.74 -1.27 0.89
C LEU A 71 -2.97 -0.91 -0.58
N PHE A 72 -2.08 -0.09 -1.15
CA PHE A 72 -2.16 0.29 -2.55
C PHE A 72 -1.94 -0.91 -3.47
N TYR A 73 -0.98 -1.79 -3.15
CA TYR A 73 -0.77 -3.05 -3.85
C TYR A 73 -1.99 -3.98 -3.71
N GLU A 74 -2.53 -4.16 -2.51
CA GLU A 74 -3.73 -4.96 -2.27
C GLU A 74 -4.94 -4.45 -3.05
N PHE A 75 -5.08 -3.12 -3.20
CA PHE A 75 -6.19 -2.50 -3.92
C PHE A 75 -6.04 -2.54 -5.45
N THR A 76 -4.82 -2.35 -5.96
CA THR A 76 -4.58 -2.18 -7.40
C THR A 76 -3.98 -3.42 -8.08
N GLY A 77 -3.44 -4.36 -7.31
CA GLY A 77 -2.60 -5.45 -7.80
C GLY A 77 -1.24 -4.99 -8.36
N TYR A 78 -0.90 -3.70 -8.23
CA TYR A 78 0.32 -3.12 -8.80
C TYR A 78 1.40 -2.97 -7.74
N LYS A 79 2.49 -3.71 -7.88
CA LYS A 79 3.65 -3.60 -7.00
C LYS A 79 4.53 -2.45 -7.45
N ILE A 80 4.78 -1.50 -6.55
CA ILE A 80 5.69 -0.38 -6.82
C ILE A 80 7.09 -0.86 -6.45
N ASP A 81 7.87 -1.20 -7.46
CA ASP A 81 9.30 -1.39 -7.31
C ASP A 81 9.92 0.02 -7.30
N ASN A 82 10.42 0.44 -6.14
CA ASN A 82 10.84 1.82 -5.88
C ASN A 82 11.55 2.49 -7.06
N CYS A 83 10.93 3.55 -7.57
CA CYS A 83 11.61 4.56 -8.37
C CYS A 83 12.19 5.57 -7.37
N GLN A 84 13.52 5.57 -7.22
CA GLN A 84 14.27 6.51 -6.40
C GLN A 84 14.05 7.96 -6.84
#